data_AF-A0A940R8Z2-F1
#
_entry.id   AF-A0A940R8Z2-F1
#
_cell.length_a   1.000
_cell.length_b   1.000
_cell.length_c   1.000
_cell.angle_alpha   90.00
_cell.angle_beta   90.00
_cell.angle_gamma   90.00
#
_symmetry.space_group_name_H-M   'P 1'
#
loop_
_entity.id
_entity.type
_entity.pdbx_description
1 polymer ?
#
loop_
_entity_poly.entity_id
_entity_poly.type
_entity_poly.pdbx_seq_one_letter_code
_entity_poly.pdbx_strand_id
1 'polypeptide(L)'
;MVLKLLSFILLLSAPHLVWGFSFAQTESYKKQALELKLDESPAWLRLGHYRKSWTGSYHSPIRGNFFVASDGQKNPRTELLSTIDLLFSEKSAQQQCRYLARVSWLKKSLSIQPQDLVACPERDEWKKRLGATEAYLIFAASDLSSAPSSFGHTFLRMHNPKNTGQLDLLDYGINYAASTGTEDGALYALKGIFGYYPGSYSMLPYHQKIREYSNLEGRDLWEYRLNLSPAQVELMINHLLELEGSYA
;
A
#
# COMPACT_ATOMS: atom_id res chain seq x y z
N MET A 1 -65.23 14.45 -41.15
CA MET A 1 -65.64 15.32 -40.04
C MET A 1 -65.42 14.55 -38.75
N VAL A 2 -64.43 15.00 -37.96
CA VAL A 2 -64.18 14.68 -36.53
C VAL A 2 -63.71 13.23 -36.22
N LEU A 3 -62.82 12.89 -35.29
CA LEU A 3 -61.66 13.48 -34.59
C LEU A 3 -61.33 12.43 -33.49
N LYS A 4 -60.04 12.24 -33.13
CA LYS A 4 -59.55 11.72 -31.82
C LYS A 4 -59.76 10.20 -31.52
N LEU A 5 -58.91 9.50 -30.76
CA LEU A 5 -57.93 9.93 -29.76
C LEU A 5 -56.83 8.85 -29.59
N LEU A 6 -55.62 9.35 -29.30
CA LEU A 6 -54.43 8.65 -28.84
C LEU A 6 -54.69 7.65 -27.70
N SER A 7 -54.02 6.50 -27.74
CA SER A 7 -53.66 5.74 -26.54
C SER A 7 -52.14 5.79 -26.36
N PHE A 8 -51.78 6.46 -25.29
CA PHE A 8 -50.44 6.78 -24.81
C PHE A 8 -49.99 5.60 -23.93
N ILE A 9 -49.04 4.78 -24.38
CA ILE A 9 -48.38 3.82 -23.48
C ILE A 9 -47.23 4.56 -22.80
N LEU A 10 -47.49 4.91 -21.54
CA LEU A 10 -46.58 5.55 -20.61
C LEU A 10 -45.47 4.55 -20.26
N LEU A 11 -44.37 4.57 -21.02
CA LEU A 11 -43.11 3.92 -20.62
C LEU A 11 -42.58 4.69 -19.41
N LEU A 12 -42.78 4.12 -18.22
CA LEU A 12 -42.07 4.54 -17.01
C LEU A 12 -40.57 4.42 -17.28
N SER A 13 -39.93 5.56 -17.51
CA SER A 13 -38.49 5.71 -17.33
C SER A 13 -38.19 5.49 -15.86
N ALA A 14 -37.79 4.29 -15.49
CA ALA A 14 -37.10 4.07 -14.23
C ALA A 14 -35.90 5.05 -14.23
N PRO A 15 -35.73 5.89 -13.20
CA PRO A 15 -34.50 6.63 -13.05
C PRO A 15 -33.43 5.58 -12.82
N HIS A 16 -32.65 5.29 -13.85
CA HIS A 16 -31.35 4.69 -13.65
C HIS A 16 -30.64 5.63 -12.67
N LEU A 17 -30.44 5.16 -11.44
CA LEU A 17 -29.44 5.69 -10.53
C LEU A 17 -28.10 5.49 -11.25
N VAL A 18 -27.80 6.40 -12.17
CA VAL A 18 -26.47 6.59 -12.71
C VAL A 18 -25.65 6.91 -11.49
N TRP A 19 -24.80 5.97 -11.10
CA TRP A 19 -23.74 6.16 -10.12
C TRP A 19 -22.99 7.41 -10.57
N GLY A 20 -23.28 8.53 -9.92
CA GLY A 20 -23.05 9.85 -10.49
C GLY A 20 -21.59 10.22 -10.36
N PHE A 21 -20.75 9.72 -11.26
CA PHE A 21 -19.45 10.31 -11.52
C PHE A 21 -19.68 11.75 -11.98
N SER A 22 -19.50 12.70 -11.07
CA SER A 22 -19.60 14.11 -11.38
C SER A 22 -18.21 14.70 -11.42
N PHE A 23 -17.76 15.13 -12.61
CA PHE A 23 -16.53 15.91 -12.76
C PHE A 23 -16.48 17.10 -11.78
N ALA A 24 -17.64 17.70 -11.48
CA ALA A 24 -17.75 18.78 -10.50
C ALA A 24 -17.38 18.33 -9.07
N GLN A 25 -17.67 17.08 -8.71
CA GLN A 25 -17.33 16.52 -7.41
C GLN A 25 -15.82 16.26 -7.28
N THR A 26 -15.18 15.71 -8.32
CA THR A 26 -13.72 15.50 -8.36
C THR A 26 -12.96 16.81 -8.19
N GLU A 27 -13.36 17.85 -8.93
CA GLU A 27 -12.74 19.17 -8.82
C GLU A 27 -12.97 19.82 -7.45
N SER A 28 -14.13 19.59 -6.83
CA SER A 28 -14.39 20.03 -5.44
C SER A 28 -13.40 19.38 -4.46
N TYR A 29 -13.17 18.07 -4.56
CA TYR A 29 -12.22 17.36 -3.70
C TYR A 29 -10.78 17.83 -3.91
N LYS A 30 -10.35 18.06 -5.16
CA LYS A 30 -9.03 18.62 -5.44
C LYS A 30 -8.85 20.00 -4.83
N LYS A 31 -9.84 20.89 -5.00
CA LYS A 31 -9.81 22.24 -4.42
C LYS A 31 -9.68 22.17 -2.90
N GLN A 32 -10.51 21.37 -2.24
CA GLN A 32 -10.45 21.15 -0.80
C GLN A 32 -9.09 20.60 -0.36
N ALA A 33 -8.52 19.64 -1.10
CA ALA A 33 -7.22 19.06 -0.79
C ALA A 33 -6.09 20.10 -0.82
N LEU A 34 -6.12 21.03 -1.79
CA LEU A 34 -5.16 22.13 -1.89
C LEU A 34 -5.37 23.20 -0.81
N GLU A 35 -6.61 23.54 -0.47
CA GLU A 35 -6.92 24.47 0.62
C GLU A 35 -6.42 23.95 1.98
N LEU A 36 -6.54 22.63 2.20
CA LEU A 36 -6.03 21.93 3.37
C LEU A 36 -4.51 21.64 3.31
N LYS A 37 -3.83 21.98 2.20
CA LYS A 37 -2.41 21.68 1.95
C LYS A 37 -2.05 20.21 2.19
N LEU A 38 -2.92 19.32 1.74
CA LEU A 38 -2.77 17.87 1.93
C LEU A 38 -1.50 17.33 1.28
N ASP A 39 -1.03 17.95 0.20
CA ASP A 39 0.19 17.62 -0.53
C ASP A 39 1.48 17.86 0.28
N GLU A 40 1.43 18.71 1.29
CA GLU A 40 2.53 18.97 2.23
C GLU A 40 2.35 18.23 3.56
N SER A 41 1.23 17.54 3.75
CA SER A 41 0.93 16.89 5.03
C SER A 41 1.92 15.74 5.33
N PRO A 42 2.37 15.57 6.58
CA PRO A 42 3.29 14.49 6.93
C PRO A 42 2.75 13.09 6.63
N ALA A 43 1.42 12.91 6.62
CA ALA A 43 0.80 11.64 6.28
C ALA A 43 0.95 11.33 4.79
N TRP A 44 0.61 12.30 3.93
CA TRP A 44 0.77 12.15 2.48
C TRP A 44 2.22 11.95 2.07
N LEU A 45 3.13 12.76 2.64
CA LEU A 45 4.55 12.66 2.33
C LEU A 45 5.11 11.27 2.70
N ARG A 46 4.66 10.67 3.81
CA ARG A 46 5.05 9.31 4.21
C ARG A 46 4.42 8.23 3.33
N LEU A 47 3.14 8.36 2.96
CA LEU A 47 2.49 7.43 2.04
C LEU A 47 3.19 7.40 0.67
N GLY A 48 3.74 8.53 0.22
CA GLY A 48 4.53 8.58 -1.02
C GLY A 48 6.02 8.30 -0.86
N HIS A 49 6.51 8.01 0.35
CA HIS A 49 7.95 7.87 0.68
C HIS A 49 8.80 9.09 0.29
N TYR A 50 8.21 10.28 0.28
CA TYR A 50 8.90 11.50 -0.11
C TYR A 50 9.91 11.93 0.95
N ARG A 51 11.13 12.23 0.48
CA ARG A 51 12.17 12.88 1.27
C ARG A 51 12.41 14.27 0.72
N LYS A 52 12.59 15.23 1.62
CA LYS A 52 12.92 16.60 1.25
C LYS A 52 14.43 16.69 1.04
N SER A 53 14.84 17.19 -0.12
CA SER A 53 16.23 17.49 -0.42
C SER A 53 16.67 18.78 0.29
N TRP A 54 17.97 19.04 0.30
CA TRP A 54 18.53 20.28 0.82
C TRP A 54 18.01 21.54 0.11
N THR A 55 17.65 21.45 -1.18
CA THR A 55 17.04 22.55 -1.94
C THR A 55 15.55 22.71 -1.68
N GLY A 56 14.97 21.85 -0.84
CA GLY A 56 13.55 21.86 -0.49
C GLY A 56 12.65 21.09 -1.46
N SER A 57 13.20 20.51 -2.53
CA SER A 57 12.45 19.65 -3.45
C SER A 57 12.13 18.29 -2.83
N TYR A 58 11.02 17.68 -3.24
CA TYR A 58 10.67 16.33 -2.81
C TYR A 58 11.18 15.28 -3.80
N HIS A 59 11.58 14.13 -3.27
CA HIS A 59 11.94 12.97 -4.06
C HIS A 59 11.60 11.69 -3.28
N SER A 60 10.89 10.77 -3.92
CA SER A 60 10.65 9.43 -3.39
C SER A 60 11.66 8.45 -3.98
N PRO A 61 12.27 7.56 -3.15
CA PRO A 61 13.17 6.54 -3.66
C PRO A 61 12.42 5.43 -4.41
N ILE A 62 11.10 5.31 -4.23
CA ILE A 62 10.31 4.23 -4.83
C ILE A 62 10.26 4.40 -6.36
N ARG A 63 10.25 3.28 -7.07
CA ARG A 63 10.25 3.11 -8.52
C ARG A 63 9.27 1.98 -8.90
N GLY A 64 9.03 1.83 -10.20
CA GLY A 64 8.05 0.89 -10.74
C GLY A 64 6.67 1.52 -10.87
N ASN A 65 5.63 0.77 -10.55
CA ASN A 65 4.22 1.15 -10.75
C ASN A 65 3.56 1.79 -9.51
N PHE A 66 4.35 2.45 -8.67
CA PHE A 66 3.86 3.02 -7.41
C PHE A 66 3.13 4.36 -7.56
N PHE A 67 3.56 5.21 -8.47
CA PHE A 67 2.99 6.55 -8.67
C PHE A 67 1.87 6.52 -9.69
N VAL A 68 0.84 7.33 -9.43
CA VAL A 68 -0.27 7.57 -10.36
C VAL A 68 0.13 8.63 -11.38
N ALA A 69 0.75 9.71 -10.92
CA ALA A 69 1.25 10.78 -11.76
C ALA A 69 2.59 10.40 -12.39
N SER A 70 2.82 10.84 -13.64
CA SER A 70 4.08 10.61 -14.35
C SER A 70 5.27 11.30 -13.70
N ASP A 71 5.07 12.47 -13.08
CA ASP A 71 6.07 13.18 -12.25
C ASP A 71 5.89 12.92 -10.75
N GLY A 72 5.01 11.98 -10.38
CA GLY A 72 4.60 11.72 -9.00
C GLY A 72 5.77 11.42 -8.08
N GLN A 73 6.83 10.77 -8.57
CA GLN A 73 8.05 10.50 -7.79
C GLN A 73 8.71 11.76 -7.20
N LYS A 74 8.57 12.91 -7.86
CA LYS A 74 9.20 14.18 -7.48
C LYS A 74 8.19 15.25 -7.06
N ASN A 75 6.91 15.02 -7.32
CA ASN A 75 5.86 16.00 -7.14
C ASN A 75 4.70 15.43 -6.31
N PRO A 76 4.75 15.56 -4.97
CA PRO A 76 3.67 15.07 -4.11
C PRO A 76 2.33 15.74 -4.40
N ARG A 77 2.33 16.98 -4.92
CA ARG A 77 1.11 17.69 -5.29
C ARG A 77 0.47 17.08 -6.53
N THR A 78 1.24 16.86 -7.60
CA THR A 78 0.68 16.20 -8.80
C THR A 78 0.21 14.79 -8.46
N GLU A 79 0.98 14.02 -7.68
CA GLU A 79 0.57 12.68 -7.24
C GLU A 79 -0.76 12.71 -6.47
N LEU A 80 -0.96 13.70 -5.60
CA LEU A 80 -2.19 13.84 -4.82
C LEU A 80 -3.40 14.09 -5.73
N LEU A 81 -3.26 15.06 -6.63
CA LEU A 81 -4.34 15.44 -7.55
C LEU A 81 -4.67 14.31 -8.52
N SER A 82 -3.66 13.63 -9.06
CA SER A 82 -3.84 12.46 -9.92
C SER A 82 -4.42 11.26 -9.17
N THR A 83 -4.08 11.09 -7.88
CA THR A 83 -4.73 10.08 -7.04
C THR A 83 -6.22 10.39 -6.89
N ILE A 84 -6.59 11.64 -6.60
CA ILE A 84 -8.00 12.05 -6.51
C ILE A 84 -8.73 11.83 -7.85
N ASP A 85 -8.11 12.18 -8.98
CA ASP A 85 -8.66 11.88 -10.32
C ASP A 85 -8.93 10.40 -10.52
N LEU A 86 -7.96 9.55 -10.15
CA LEU A 86 -8.08 8.10 -10.27
C LEU A 86 -9.24 7.56 -9.44
N LEU A 87 -9.43 8.07 -8.21
CA LEU A 87 -10.54 7.65 -7.35
C LEU A 87 -11.89 7.90 -8.00
N PHE A 88 -12.07 9.01 -8.71
CA PHE A 88 -13.38 9.41 -9.24
C PHE A 88 -13.48 9.28 -10.77
N SER A 89 -12.65 8.42 -11.38
CA SER A 89 -12.69 8.13 -12.82
C SER A 89 -13.64 6.97 -13.18
N GLU A 90 -14.11 6.93 -14.44
CA GLU A 90 -15.00 5.85 -14.93
C GLU A 90 -14.35 4.45 -14.93
N LYS A 91 -13.02 4.35 -14.89
CA LYS A 91 -12.25 3.08 -14.87
C LYS A 91 -11.72 2.72 -13.47
N SER A 92 -12.34 3.27 -12.43
CA SER A 92 -11.77 3.37 -11.08
C SER A 92 -11.73 2.08 -10.28
N ALA A 93 -12.56 1.07 -10.55
CA ALA A 93 -12.70 -0.08 -9.64
C ALA A 93 -11.37 -0.80 -9.33
N GLN A 94 -10.65 -1.24 -10.36
CA GLN A 94 -9.39 -1.96 -10.18
C GLN A 94 -8.26 -1.05 -9.70
N GLN A 95 -8.32 0.24 -10.06
CA GLN A 95 -7.29 1.22 -9.71
C GLN A 95 -7.43 1.72 -8.27
N GLN A 96 -8.65 1.94 -7.76
CA GLN A 96 -8.90 2.29 -6.35
C GLN A 96 -8.38 1.19 -5.41
N CYS A 97 -8.63 -0.08 -5.76
CA CYS A 97 -8.20 -1.22 -4.96
C CYS A 97 -6.68 -1.46 -4.95
N ARG A 98 -5.92 -0.74 -5.78
CA ARG A 98 -4.46 -0.70 -5.74
C ARG A 98 -3.94 0.25 -4.66
N TYR A 99 -4.66 1.33 -4.36
CA TYR A 99 -4.21 2.43 -3.50
C TYR A 99 -5.02 2.51 -2.19
N LEU A 100 -5.18 1.38 -1.50
CA LEU A 100 -6.06 1.25 -0.33
C LEU A 100 -5.68 2.17 0.84
N ALA A 101 -4.39 2.40 1.10
CA ALA A 101 -3.96 3.26 2.20
C ALA A 101 -4.20 4.74 1.85
N ARG A 102 -3.91 5.14 0.61
CA ARG A 102 -4.21 6.50 0.12
C ARG A 102 -5.70 6.76 0.08
N VAL A 103 -6.51 5.80 -0.38
CA VAL A 103 -7.98 5.86 -0.33
C VAL A 103 -8.46 6.02 1.10
N SER A 104 -8.01 5.16 2.02
CA SER A 104 -8.41 5.22 3.43
C SER A 104 -8.06 6.56 4.07
N TRP A 105 -6.90 7.12 3.72
CA TRP A 105 -6.46 8.41 4.22
C TRP A 105 -7.27 9.57 3.62
N LEU A 106 -7.42 9.61 2.29
CA LEU A 106 -8.20 10.64 1.58
C LEU A 106 -9.67 10.64 2.01
N LYS A 107 -10.26 9.45 2.20
CA LYS A 107 -11.62 9.30 2.71
C LYS A 107 -11.82 10.07 4.01
N LYS A 108 -10.83 9.97 4.92
CA LYS A 108 -10.86 10.65 6.21
C LYS A 108 -10.54 12.15 6.08
N SER A 109 -9.53 12.50 5.30
CA SER A 109 -9.06 13.88 5.14
C SER A 109 -10.05 14.79 4.40
N LEU A 110 -10.78 14.24 3.44
CA LEU A 110 -11.74 14.98 2.59
C LEU A 110 -13.20 14.68 2.93
N SER A 111 -13.46 13.85 3.95
CA SER A 111 -14.81 13.41 4.32
C SER A 111 -15.60 12.78 3.16
N ILE A 112 -14.90 12.00 2.32
CA ILE A 112 -15.49 11.31 1.16
C ILE A 112 -16.50 10.30 1.68
N GLN A 113 -17.68 10.32 1.09
CA GLN A 113 -18.74 9.42 1.51
C GLN A 113 -18.46 8.00 1.00
N PRO A 114 -18.75 6.95 1.80
CA PRO A 114 -18.47 5.57 1.38
C PRO A 114 -19.12 5.15 0.06
N GLN A 115 -20.30 5.71 -0.27
CA GLN A 115 -20.98 5.44 -1.53
C GLN A 115 -20.28 5.98 -2.78
N ASP A 116 -19.34 6.92 -2.61
CA ASP A 116 -18.57 7.51 -3.72
C ASP A 116 -17.29 6.69 -4.01
N LEU A 117 -17.03 5.64 -3.21
CA LEU A 117 -15.86 4.78 -3.36
C LEU A 117 -16.28 3.39 -3.83
N VAL A 118 -15.42 2.77 -4.62
CA VAL A 118 -15.63 1.39 -5.09
C VAL A 118 -15.22 0.42 -4.00
N ALA A 119 -16.05 -0.58 -3.74
CA ALA A 119 -15.72 -1.68 -2.85
C ALA A 119 -14.61 -2.55 -3.47
N CYS A 120 -13.77 -3.16 -2.61
CA CYS A 120 -12.65 -4.00 -3.04
C CYS A 120 -12.77 -5.44 -2.49
N PRO A 121 -13.78 -6.23 -2.91
CA PRO A 121 -14.11 -7.50 -2.27
C PRO A 121 -12.94 -8.49 -2.20
N GLU A 122 -12.13 -8.59 -3.24
CA GLU A 122 -10.96 -9.49 -3.27
C GLU A 122 -9.92 -9.12 -2.21
N ARG A 123 -9.62 -7.81 -2.08
CA ARG A 123 -8.67 -7.31 -1.09
C ARG A 123 -9.25 -7.41 0.32
N ASP A 124 -10.55 -7.16 0.49
CA ASP A 124 -11.24 -7.29 1.77
C ASP A 124 -11.27 -8.74 2.26
N GLU A 125 -11.61 -9.70 1.39
CA GLU A 125 -11.55 -11.13 1.70
C GLU A 125 -10.11 -11.61 1.96
N TRP A 126 -9.12 -11.09 1.23
CA TRP A 126 -7.71 -11.38 1.53
C TRP A 126 -7.30 -10.88 2.93
N LYS A 127 -7.61 -9.63 3.27
CA LYS A 127 -7.31 -9.05 4.60
C LYS A 127 -8.04 -9.79 5.71
N LYS A 128 -9.28 -10.22 5.48
CA LYS A 128 -10.08 -10.99 6.42
C LYS A 128 -9.49 -12.38 6.69
N ARG A 129 -8.97 -13.05 5.65
CA ARG A 129 -8.24 -14.32 5.80
C ARG A 129 -6.92 -14.13 6.54
N LEU A 130 -6.18 -13.06 6.24
CA LEU A 130 -4.99 -12.69 7.00
C LEU A 130 -5.33 -12.47 8.48
N GLY A 131 -6.37 -11.69 8.76
CA GLY A 131 -6.91 -11.46 10.10
C GLY A 131 -5.92 -10.82 11.08
N ALA A 132 -4.85 -10.21 10.57
CA ALA A 132 -3.80 -9.65 11.39
C ALA A 132 -4.22 -8.32 12.04
N THR A 133 -4.13 -8.27 13.37
CA THR A 133 -4.45 -7.06 14.16
C THR A 133 -3.27 -6.61 15.02
N GLU A 134 -2.18 -7.38 15.02
CA GLU A 134 -0.98 -7.12 15.79
C GLU A 134 0.24 -7.21 14.88
N ALA A 135 1.31 -6.50 15.24
CA ALA A 135 2.55 -6.49 14.49
C ALA A 135 3.74 -6.67 15.43
N TYR A 136 4.67 -7.53 15.03
CA TYR A 136 5.87 -7.83 15.76
C TYR A 136 7.08 -7.45 14.92
N LEU A 137 8.08 -6.86 15.57
CA LEU A 137 9.42 -6.67 15.02
C LEU A 137 10.22 -7.93 15.34
N ILE A 138 10.74 -8.57 14.30
CA ILE A 138 11.58 -9.76 14.42
C ILE A 138 13.00 -9.37 14.06
N PHE A 139 13.95 -9.72 14.92
CA PHE A 139 15.37 -9.58 14.67
C PHE A 139 16.04 -10.96 14.67
N ALA A 140 16.62 -11.34 13.54
CA ALA A 140 17.49 -12.51 13.41
C ALA A 140 18.94 -12.09 13.70
N ALA A 141 19.55 -12.69 14.72
CA ALA A 141 20.91 -12.38 15.17
C ALA A 141 21.95 -12.57 14.05
N SER A 142 23.08 -11.86 14.05
CA SER A 142 24.09 -11.96 12.98
C SER A 142 24.59 -13.39 12.71
N ASP A 143 24.81 -13.71 11.44
CA ASP A 143 25.56 -14.90 11.03
C ASP A 143 26.83 -14.48 10.29
N LEU A 144 27.99 -14.82 10.86
CA LEU A 144 29.30 -14.46 10.32
C LEU A 144 29.74 -15.37 9.15
N SER A 145 28.97 -16.42 8.85
CA SER A 145 29.25 -17.33 7.75
C SER A 145 29.06 -16.69 6.37
N SER A 146 28.29 -15.59 6.29
CA SER A 146 28.07 -14.85 5.05
C SER A 146 27.98 -13.34 5.26
N ALA A 147 28.65 -12.57 4.40
CA ALA A 147 28.68 -11.10 4.47
C ALA A 147 27.29 -10.42 4.50
N PRO A 148 26.26 -10.91 3.79
CA PRO A 148 24.92 -10.31 3.83
C PRO A 148 24.19 -10.53 5.17
N SER A 149 24.52 -11.61 5.89
CA SER A 149 23.89 -11.97 7.17
C SER A 149 24.67 -11.50 8.40
N SER A 150 25.90 -11.02 8.22
CA SER A 150 26.79 -10.56 9.30
C SER A 150 26.21 -9.42 10.16
N PHE A 151 25.26 -8.65 9.64
CA PHE A 151 24.64 -7.53 10.37
C PHE A 151 23.31 -7.89 11.04
N GLY A 152 22.89 -9.14 10.96
CA GLY A 152 21.54 -9.51 11.38
C GLY A 152 20.51 -9.19 10.30
N HIS A 153 19.27 -9.57 10.55
CA HIS A 153 18.16 -9.20 9.66
C HIS A 153 16.93 -8.80 10.46
N THR A 154 16.26 -7.73 10.04
CA THR A 154 15.04 -7.25 10.68
C THR A 154 13.87 -7.38 9.71
N PHE A 155 12.78 -7.97 10.18
CA PHE A 155 11.55 -8.10 9.41
C PHE A 155 10.34 -8.00 10.33
N LEU A 156 9.15 -7.81 9.75
CA LEU A 156 7.92 -7.72 10.54
C LEU A 156 7.15 -9.03 10.46
N ARG A 157 6.41 -9.36 11.52
CA ARG A 157 5.42 -10.44 11.55
C ARG A 157 4.04 -9.84 11.81
N MET A 158 3.10 -10.09 10.90
CA MET A 158 1.70 -9.73 11.02
C MET A 158 0.96 -10.86 11.73
N HIS A 159 0.54 -10.60 12.96
CA HIS A 159 -0.03 -11.62 13.83
C HIS A 159 -1.55 -11.54 13.83
N ASN A 160 -2.17 -12.70 13.58
CA ASN A 160 -3.59 -12.92 13.79
C ASN A 160 -3.78 -13.54 15.19
N PRO A 161 -4.48 -12.87 16.13
CA PRO A 161 -4.68 -13.39 17.48
C PRO A 161 -5.36 -14.76 17.55
N LYS A 162 -6.04 -15.21 16.48
CA LYS A 162 -6.60 -16.56 16.40
C LYS A 162 -5.53 -17.65 16.27
N ASN A 163 -4.30 -17.28 15.88
CA ASN A 163 -3.19 -18.20 15.70
C ASN A 163 -2.41 -18.48 16.99
N THR A 164 -2.60 -17.67 18.03
CA THR A 164 -1.83 -17.75 19.28
C THR A 164 -1.83 -19.16 19.88
N GLY A 165 -0.64 -19.73 20.08
CA GLY A 165 -0.43 -20.99 20.80
C GLY A 165 -0.62 -22.27 19.99
N GLN A 166 -1.09 -22.19 18.74
CA GLN A 166 -1.29 -23.38 17.88
C GLN A 166 -0.84 -23.18 16.44
N LEU A 167 -0.97 -21.98 15.89
CA LEU A 167 -0.78 -21.69 14.47
C LEU A 167 0.12 -20.47 14.24
N ASP A 168 0.96 -20.10 15.21
CA ASP A 168 1.85 -18.93 15.14
C ASP A 168 2.73 -18.93 13.87
N LEU A 169 3.12 -20.11 13.39
CA LEU A 169 3.89 -20.30 12.16
C LEU A 169 3.11 -19.96 10.87
N LEU A 170 1.78 -19.86 10.93
CA LEU A 170 0.90 -19.50 9.82
C LEU A 170 0.68 -17.99 9.67
N ASP A 171 1.25 -17.18 10.58
CA ASP A 171 1.30 -15.73 10.40
C ASP A 171 2.05 -15.33 9.12
N TYR A 172 1.97 -14.07 8.74
CA TYR A 172 2.69 -13.54 7.57
C TYR A 172 3.90 -12.71 8.01
N GLY A 173 5.07 -13.01 7.43
CA GLY A 173 6.27 -12.20 7.51
C GLY A 173 6.30 -11.16 6.39
N ILE A 174 6.68 -9.93 6.74
CA ILE A 174 6.97 -8.85 5.79
C ILE A 174 8.47 -8.61 5.80
N ASN A 175 9.09 -8.84 4.65
CA ASN A 175 10.52 -8.70 4.46
C ASN A 175 10.83 -7.54 3.52
N TYR A 176 11.91 -6.81 3.78
CA TYR A 176 12.50 -5.87 2.83
C TYR A 176 13.94 -6.31 2.54
N ALA A 177 14.24 -6.66 1.29
CA ALA A 177 15.54 -7.17 0.91
C ALA A 177 15.93 -6.73 -0.50
N ALA A 178 17.24 -6.72 -0.75
CA ALA A 178 17.83 -6.46 -2.05
C ALA A 178 17.63 -7.66 -2.98
N SER A 179 17.23 -7.41 -4.22
CA SER A 179 17.22 -8.42 -5.29
C SER A 179 18.58 -8.45 -5.97
N THR A 180 19.40 -9.47 -5.66
CA THR A 180 20.80 -9.58 -6.09
C THR A 180 20.98 -10.52 -7.29
N GLY A 181 19.95 -11.27 -7.68
CA GLY A 181 20.05 -12.28 -8.74
C GLY A 181 21.08 -13.35 -8.39
N THR A 182 21.91 -13.72 -9.36
CA THR A 182 23.04 -14.65 -9.22
C THR A 182 24.39 -13.92 -9.29
N GLU A 183 24.42 -12.62 -8.97
CA GLU A 183 25.67 -11.85 -8.99
C GLU A 183 26.52 -12.15 -7.74
N ASP A 184 27.81 -12.45 -7.94
CA ASP A 184 28.76 -12.74 -6.88
C ASP A 184 30.07 -11.92 -7.03
N GLY A 185 30.96 -12.00 -6.03
CA GLY A 185 32.32 -11.43 -6.10
C GLY A 185 32.43 -9.92 -5.87
N ALA A 186 33.45 -9.28 -6.45
CA ALA A 186 33.78 -7.88 -6.17
C ALA A 186 32.68 -6.89 -6.62
N LEU A 187 32.02 -7.17 -7.75
CA LEU A 187 30.92 -6.34 -8.24
C LEU A 187 29.71 -6.39 -7.30
N TYR A 188 29.42 -7.57 -6.75
CA TYR A 188 28.39 -7.76 -5.73
C TYR A 188 28.69 -6.93 -4.48
N ALA A 189 29.92 -7.02 -3.96
CA ALA A 189 30.33 -6.26 -2.79
C ALA A 189 30.23 -4.74 -3.02
N LEU A 190 30.70 -4.25 -4.18
CA LEU A 190 30.61 -2.83 -4.54
C LEU A 190 29.14 -2.37 -4.65
N LYS A 191 28.30 -3.10 -5.38
CA LYS A 191 26.88 -2.75 -5.49
C LYS A 191 26.15 -2.80 -4.15
N GLY A 192 26.50 -3.75 -3.28
CA GLY A 192 25.98 -3.85 -1.92
C GLY A 192 26.32 -2.63 -1.07
N ILE A 193 27.59 -2.20 -1.06
CA ILE A 193 28.05 -1.05 -0.27
C ILE A 193 27.40 0.26 -0.74
N PHE A 194 27.24 0.45 -2.06
CA PHE A 194 26.70 1.67 -2.63
C PHE A 194 25.17 1.65 -2.82
N GLY A 195 24.49 0.56 -2.45
CA GLY A 195 23.03 0.46 -2.52
C GLY A 195 22.48 0.42 -3.96
N TYR A 196 23.21 -0.19 -4.89
CA TYR A 196 22.79 -0.30 -6.30
C TYR A 196 21.85 -1.48 -6.59
N TYR A 197 21.54 -2.30 -5.58
CA TYR A 197 20.55 -3.36 -5.72
C TYR A 197 19.15 -2.84 -5.42
N PRO A 198 18.16 -3.12 -6.30
CA PRO A 198 16.78 -2.74 -6.05
C PRO A 198 16.25 -3.48 -4.82
N GLY A 199 15.72 -2.74 -3.85
CA GLY A 199 15.12 -3.29 -2.65
C GLY A 199 13.60 -3.33 -2.77
N SER A 200 12.98 -4.46 -2.45
CA SER A 200 11.51 -4.59 -2.51
C SER A 200 10.94 -5.21 -1.24
N TYR A 201 9.67 -4.90 -0.98
CA TYR A 201 8.89 -5.54 0.07
C TYR A 201 8.31 -6.86 -0.44
N SER A 202 8.31 -7.87 0.41
CA SER A 202 7.67 -9.16 0.13
C SER A 202 6.86 -9.61 1.34
N MET A 203 5.70 -10.20 1.08
CA MET A 203 4.85 -10.84 2.09
C MET A 203 4.90 -12.35 1.88
N LEU A 204 5.41 -13.07 2.87
CA LEU A 204 5.63 -14.51 2.81
C LEU A 204 5.07 -15.17 4.07
N PRO A 205 4.60 -16.42 4.03
CA PRO A 205 4.23 -17.15 5.23
C PRO A 205 5.40 -17.22 6.22
N TYR A 206 5.13 -16.95 7.50
CA TYR A 206 6.14 -16.79 8.55
C TYR A 206 6.97 -18.07 8.77
N HIS A 207 6.37 -19.25 8.64
CA HIS A 207 7.09 -20.53 8.69
C HIS A 207 8.24 -20.63 7.68
N GLN A 208 8.13 -19.99 6.51
CA GLN A 208 9.21 -20.00 5.51
C GLN A 208 10.42 -19.23 6.03
N LYS A 209 10.19 -18.11 6.72
CA LYS A 209 11.25 -17.31 7.35
C LYS A 209 11.87 -17.95 8.58
N ILE A 210 11.07 -18.64 9.40
CA ILE A 210 11.62 -19.46 10.49
C ILE A 210 12.49 -20.59 9.94
N ARG A 211 12.05 -21.27 8.88
CA ARG A 211 12.84 -22.33 8.24
C ARG A 211 14.17 -21.78 7.71
N GLU A 212 14.15 -20.62 7.07
CA GLU A 212 15.36 -19.94 6.59
C GLU A 212 16.30 -19.56 7.74
N TYR A 213 15.87 -18.73 8.69
CA TYR A 213 16.77 -18.17 9.69
C TYR A 213 17.07 -19.10 10.87
N SER A 214 16.07 -19.82 11.39
CA SER A 214 16.25 -20.68 12.56
C SER A 214 16.71 -22.07 12.18
N ASN A 215 16.08 -22.72 11.18
CA ASN A 215 16.37 -24.11 10.88
C ASN A 215 17.53 -24.31 9.89
N LEU A 216 17.75 -23.39 8.94
CA LEU A 216 18.83 -23.50 7.96
C LEU A 216 20.07 -22.72 8.39
N GLU A 217 19.89 -21.51 8.93
CA GLU A 217 21.01 -20.68 9.40
C GLU A 217 21.33 -20.84 10.89
N GLY A 218 20.47 -21.48 11.69
CA GLY A 218 20.75 -21.75 13.12
C GLY A 218 20.72 -20.52 14.01
N ARG A 219 20.01 -19.46 13.63
CA ARG A 219 20.07 -18.14 14.27
C ARG A 219 18.99 -17.96 15.34
N ASP A 220 19.36 -17.27 16.42
CA ASP A 220 18.41 -16.81 17.43
C ASP A 220 17.49 -15.72 16.85
N LEU A 221 16.19 -15.87 17.11
CA LEU A 221 15.15 -14.91 16.73
C LEU A 221 14.61 -14.19 17.96
N TRP A 222 14.64 -12.86 17.90
CA TRP A 222 14.08 -11.99 18.94
C TRP A 222 12.79 -11.38 18.42
N GLU A 223 11.71 -11.49 19.20
CA GLU A 223 10.41 -10.94 18.84
C GLU A 223 10.03 -9.80 19.80
N TYR A 224 9.66 -8.66 19.23
CA TYR A 224 9.16 -7.52 20.00
C TYR A 224 7.80 -7.08 19.47
N ARG A 225 6.76 -7.16 20.31
CA ARG A 225 5.42 -6.70 19.97
C ARG A 225 5.40 -5.17 19.86
N LEU A 226 5.00 -4.66 18.70
CA LEU A 226 4.82 -3.22 18.50
C LEU A 226 3.54 -2.74 19.17
N ASN A 227 3.59 -1.56 19.80
CA ASN A 227 2.42 -0.92 20.41
C ASN A 227 1.58 -0.19 19.34
N LEU A 228 1.01 -0.95 18.41
CA LEU A 228 0.13 -0.44 17.35
C LEU A 228 -1.32 -0.85 17.63
N SER A 229 -2.24 0.08 17.38
CA SER A 229 -3.67 -0.23 17.34
C SER A 229 -4.03 -1.07 16.10
N PRO A 230 -5.14 -1.84 16.14
CA PRO A 230 -5.60 -2.59 14.97
C PRO A 230 -5.77 -1.72 13.71
N ALA A 231 -6.22 -0.47 13.86
CA ALA A 231 -6.37 0.47 12.75
C ALA A 231 -5.01 0.89 12.15
N GLN A 232 -3.95 0.99 12.95
CA GLN A 232 -2.60 1.28 12.46
C GLN A 232 -1.99 0.06 11.75
N VAL A 233 -2.25 -1.15 12.26
CA VAL A 233 -1.87 -2.39 11.58
C VAL A 233 -2.58 -2.52 10.24
N GLU A 234 -3.88 -2.22 10.18
CA GLU A 234 -4.62 -2.21 8.92
C GLU A 234 -4.06 -1.18 7.93
N LEU A 235 -3.74 0.04 8.38
CA LEU A 235 -3.12 1.05 7.51
C LEU A 235 -1.79 0.56 6.94
N MET A 236 -0.97 -0.09 7.77
CA MET A 236 0.30 -0.68 7.33
C MET A 236 0.09 -1.78 6.29
N ILE A 237 -0.85 -2.71 6.53
CA ILE A 237 -1.21 -3.76 5.56
C ILE A 237 -1.72 -3.16 4.25
N ASN A 238 -2.63 -2.19 4.33
CA ASN A 238 -3.15 -1.48 3.16
C ASN A 238 -1.99 -0.86 2.36
N HIS A 239 -1.01 -0.26 3.02
CA HIS A 239 0.11 0.40 2.35
C HIS A 239 1.11 -0.60 1.73
N LEU A 240 1.34 -1.74 2.39
CA LEU A 240 2.16 -2.82 1.83
C LEU A 240 1.56 -3.38 0.53
N LEU A 241 0.24 -3.45 0.44
CA LEU A 241 -0.45 -3.83 -0.80
C LEU A 241 -0.25 -2.79 -1.92
N GLU A 242 -0.11 -1.50 -1.60
CA GLU A 242 0.20 -0.46 -2.61
C GLU A 242 1.63 -0.57 -3.15
N LEU A 243 2.55 -1.08 -2.32
CA LEU A 243 3.96 -1.27 -2.66
C LEU A 243 4.19 -2.55 -3.50
N GLU A 244 3.17 -3.38 -3.70
CA GLU A 244 3.26 -4.60 -4.50
C GLU A 244 3.71 -4.29 -5.95
N GLY A 245 4.82 -4.92 -6.35
CA GLY A 245 5.44 -4.69 -7.66
C GLY A 245 6.31 -3.43 -7.76
N SER A 246 6.52 -2.72 -6.64
CA SER A 246 7.40 -1.55 -6.55
C SER A 246 8.74 -1.92 -5.90
N TYR A 247 9.77 -1.11 -6.15
CA TYR A 247 11.10 -1.28 -5.58
C TYR A 247 11.73 0.09 -5.28
N ALA A 248 12.74 0.16 -4.43
CA ALA A 248 13.55 1.35 -4.19
C ALA A 248 14.95 1.17 -4.77
#